data_AF-A0A6N9QIL0-F1
#
_entry.id   AF-A0A6N9QIL0-F1
#
_cell.length_a   1.000
_cell.length_b   1.000
_cell.length_c   1.000
_cell.angle_alpha   90.00
_cell.angle_beta   90.00
_cell.angle_gamma   90.00
#
_symmetry.space_group_name_H-M   'P 1'
#
loop_
_entity.id
_entity.type
_entity.pdbx_description
1 polymer ?
#
loop_
_entity_poly.entity_id
_entity_poly.type
_entity_poly.pdbx_seq_one_letter_code
_entity_poly.pdbx_strand_id
1 'polypeptide(L)'
;MEYADLKYLAIPLPEIIAKEKWSGNFPAARTIIASMLAEEGIPYPLKCRLELEQNNMDNIAARYTVSQEEALEIMRQRIPDMTAQELEELRLSDKADWMYVEGKVKYIDCFSDTLYKTYPELWARTKEGDKSDYRLLQELVDSVSDGQEIRAHIHIRHNMRLSPAAVEEGRRLFVHMPVPKERDGVEHLEIIAMRPEPMSIAPDDAPQPTVYFETAAKAGQVFSLEYQLEHKVVYRDLSKVDPHEVAAAQIPEREKAYLAEEPPHIRFTPYLRALAAELAGRETNPLKIARAFYDYITTKTDYRFVRDYCSIDNLPEYCALNRRGDCGVQALLFITLCRIAGIPAKWQSGLDAKPGDVGEHDWAMFYVPSVGWAHADLSYGGSSYVRGARKRWDFFFGNIDPYRIPINNGFQKEFDPPKRHWRIDPYDNQCGEAEYEDRGITVKEMVYQYTDLGIESIEKG
;
A
#
# COMPACT_ATOMS: atom_id res chain seq x y z
N MET A 1 20.63 12.72 4.03
CA MET A 1 19.87 12.43 2.81
C MET A 1 18.50 13.02 2.98
N GLU A 2 18.01 13.73 1.98
CA GLU A 2 16.72 14.43 2.04
C GLU A 2 15.61 13.57 1.44
N TYR A 3 14.34 13.86 1.76
CA TYR A 3 13.20 13.16 1.17
C TYR A 3 13.23 13.19 -0.37
N ALA A 4 13.68 14.32 -0.94
CA ALA A 4 13.83 14.52 -2.38
C ALA A 4 14.83 13.56 -3.06
N ASP A 5 15.69 12.87 -2.30
CA ASP A 5 16.65 11.90 -2.83
C ASP A 5 15.99 10.54 -3.14
N LEU A 6 14.75 10.28 -2.70
CA LEU A 6 13.97 9.06 -3.03
C LEU A 6 13.95 8.75 -4.54
N LYS A 7 13.91 9.80 -5.37
CA LYS A 7 13.92 9.67 -6.83
C LYS A 7 15.11 8.88 -7.37
N TYR A 8 16.23 8.82 -6.64
CA TYR A 8 17.42 8.08 -7.05
C TYR A 8 17.31 6.57 -6.90
N LEU A 9 16.26 6.04 -6.24
CA LEU A 9 15.91 4.61 -6.35
C LEU A 9 15.65 4.18 -7.81
N ALA A 10 15.28 5.13 -8.69
CA ALA A 10 15.08 4.86 -10.11
C ALA A 10 16.37 4.48 -10.86
N ILE A 11 17.54 4.80 -10.31
CA ILE A 11 18.85 4.53 -10.91
C ILE A 11 19.23 3.08 -10.61
N PRO A 12 19.53 2.22 -11.60
CA PRO A 12 19.96 0.84 -11.35
C PRO A 12 21.19 0.76 -10.45
N LEU A 13 21.28 -0.31 -9.65
CA LEU A 13 22.50 -0.60 -8.89
C LEU A 13 23.68 -0.91 -9.81
N PRO A 14 24.92 -0.56 -9.41
CA PRO A 14 26.11 -1.14 -10.00
C PRO A 14 26.03 -2.67 -9.97
N GLU A 15 26.39 -3.31 -11.09
CA GLU A 15 26.19 -4.75 -11.30
C GLU A 15 26.81 -5.61 -10.20
N ILE A 16 27.98 -5.22 -9.70
CA ILE A 16 28.67 -5.93 -8.62
C ILE A 16 27.87 -5.92 -7.31
N ILE A 17 27.19 -4.82 -6.98
CA ILE A 17 26.33 -4.73 -5.79
C ILE A 17 25.05 -5.53 -6.01
N ALA A 18 24.45 -5.44 -7.20
CA ALA A 18 23.25 -6.20 -7.54
C ALA A 18 23.48 -7.72 -7.39
N LYS A 19 24.64 -8.22 -7.83
CA LYS A 19 25.02 -9.64 -7.68
C LYS A 19 25.07 -10.07 -6.21
N GLU A 20 25.72 -9.29 -5.35
CA GLU A 20 25.82 -9.61 -3.92
C GLU A 20 24.48 -9.45 -3.19
N LYS A 21 23.67 -8.44 -3.55
CA LYS A 21 22.31 -8.27 -2.99
C LYS A 21 21.45 -9.49 -3.27
N TRP A 22 21.36 -9.92 -4.52
CA TRP A 22 20.46 -11.00 -4.91
C TRP A 22 20.98 -12.40 -4.57
N SER A 23 22.28 -12.54 -4.26
CA SER A 23 22.84 -13.76 -3.64
C SER A 23 22.63 -13.82 -2.13
N GLY A 24 22.10 -12.75 -1.52
CA GLY A 24 21.92 -12.62 -0.07
C GLY A 24 23.19 -12.29 0.69
N ASN A 25 24.29 -11.96 0.01
CA ASN A 25 25.57 -11.60 0.62
C ASN A 25 25.63 -10.11 0.96
N PHE A 26 24.73 -9.68 1.85
CA PHE A 26 24.66 -8.29 2.31
C PHE A 26 25.99 -7.77 2.90
N PRO A 27 26.80 -8.56 3.64
CA PRO A 27 28.10 -8.09 4.13
C PRO A 27 29.07 -7.69 3.00
N ALA A 28 29.14 -8.46 1.91
CA ALA A 28 29.96 -8.11 0.77
C ALA A 28 29.40 -6.88 0.03
N ALA A 29 28.09 -6.84 -0.19
CA ALA A 29 27.42 -5.68 -0.80
C ALA A 29 27.73 -4.39 -0.02
N ARG A 30 27.65 -4.42 1.32
CA ARG A 30 27.99 -3.28 2.20
C ARG A 30 29.45 -2.87 2.10
N THR A 31 30.37 -3.83 2.02
CA THR A 31 31.80 -3.55 1.85
C THR A 31 32.07 -2.82 0.54
N ILE A 32 31.43 -3.28 -0.55
CA ILE A 32 31.55 -2.64 -1.87
C ILE A 32 30.95 -1.23 -1.85
N ILE A 33 29.75 -1.08 -1.27
CA ILE A 33 29.09 0.23 -1.12
C ILE A 33 29.99 1.19 -0.33
N ALA A 34 30.54 0.77 0.81
CA ALA A 34 31.41 1.60 1.62
C ALA A 34 32.68 2.04 0.86
N SER A 35 33.27 1.13 0.06
CA SER A 35 34.39 1.47 -0.81
C SER A 35 34.02 2.53 -1.84
N MET A 36 32.89 2.36 -2.55
CA MET A 36 32.43 3.32 -3.55
C MET A 36 32.08 4.69 -2.94
N LEU A 37 31.45 4.71 -1.75
CA LEU A 37 31.12 5.95 -1.05
C LEU A 37 32.36 6.71 -0.57
N ALA A 38 33.50 6.04 -0.39
CA ALA A 38 34.77 6.65 -0.03
C ALA A 38 35.55 7.20 -1.24
N GLU A 39 35.13 6.89 -2.48
CA GLU A 39 35.78 7.39 -3.69
C GLU A 39 35.62 8.91 -3.83
N GLU A 40 36.73 9.60 -4.05
CA GLU A 40 36.70 11.04 -4.33
C GLU A 40 36.02 11.30 -5.67
N GLY A 41 35.02 12.18 -5.68
CA GLY A 41 34.29 12.56 -6.90
C GLY A 41 33.14 11.62 -7.29
N ILE A 42 32.69 10.72 -6.42
CA ILE A 42 31.47 9.92 -6.67
C ILE A 42 30.29 10.84 -7.06
N PRO A 43 29.59 10.57 -8.17
CA PRO A 43 28.43 11.36 -8.55
C PRO A 43 27.35 11.35 -7.47
N TYR A 44 26.83 12.52 -7.10
CA TYR A 44 25.79 12.66 -6.07
C TYR A 44 24.59 11.70 -6.25
N PRO A 45 24.02 11.53 -7.46
CA PRO A 45 22.92 10.57 -7.65
C PRO A 45 23.28 9.12 -7.31
N LEU A 46 24.52 8.71 -7.62
CA LEU A 46 25.00 7.37 -7.28
C LEU A 46 25.20 7.25 -5.77
N LYS A 47 25.81 8.26 -5.13
CA LYS A 47 25.93 8.32 -3.66
C LYS A 47 24.58 8.10 -2.98
N CYS A 48 23.55 8.84 -3.39
CA CYS A 48 22.20 8.68 -2.84
C CYS A 48 21.65 7.26 -3.08
N ARG A 49 21.74 6.71 -4.31
CA ARG A 49 21.29 5.34 -4.60
C ARG A 49 21.98 4.30 -3.72
N LEU A 50 23.28 4.44 -3.47
CA LEU A 50 24.05 3.52 -2.63
C LEU A 50 23.68 3.61 -1.14
N GLU A 51 23.49 4.83 -0.63
CA GLU A 51 23.01 5.04 0.74
C GLU A 51 21.59 4.50 0.94
N LEU A 52 20.69 4.70 -0.03
CA LEU A 52 19.34 4.12 -0.04
C LEU A 52 19.38 2.59 -0.04
N GLU A 53 20.29 2.00 -0.82
CA GLU A 53 20.42 0.55 -0.91
C GLU A 53 20.85 -0.09 0.41
N GLN A 54 21.64 0.62 1.23
CA GLN A 54 22.01 0.12 2.56
C GLN A 54 20.78 -0.09 3.45
N ASN A 55 19.83 0.85 3.42
CA ASN A 55 18.56 0.73 4.14
C ASN A 55 17.67 -0.37 3.55
N ASN A 56 17.60 -0.47 2.22
CA ASN A 56 16.82 -1.50 1.54
C ASN A 56 17.29 -2.93 1.92
N MET A 57 18.60 -3.15 2.02
CA MET A 57 19.14 -4.44 2.45
C MET A 57 18.78 -4.77 3.91
N ASP A 58 18.73 -3.78 4.81
CA ASP A 58 18.29 -3.99 6.19
C ASP A 58 16.81 -4.36 6.26
N ASN A 59 15.96 -3.69 5.46
CA ASN A 59 14.54 -4.03 5.36
C ASN A 59 14.32 -5.43 4.79
N ILE A 60 15.05 -5.81 3.74
CA ILE A 60 15.00 -7.18 3.21
C ILE A 60 15.40 -8.20 4.29
N ALA A 61 16.57 -8.03 4.92
CA ALA A 61 17.03 -8.94 5.96
C ALA A 61 16.04 -9.02 7.14
N ALA A 62 15.35 -7.92 7.45
CA ALA A 62 14.38 -7.84 8.52
C ALA A 62 13.08 -8.62 8.24
N ARG A 63 12.67 -8.76 6.98
CA ARG A 63 11.43 -9.42 6.53
C ARG A 63 11.63 -10.89 6.17
N TYR A 64 12.79 -11.27 5.59
CA TYR A 64 13.07 -12.65 5.17
C TYR A 64 13.82 -13.44 6.25
N THR A 65 13.08 -13.85 7.29
CA THR A 65 13.66 -14.45 8.49
C THR A 65 13.41 -15.97 8.60
N VAL A 66 12.38 -16.48 7.94
CA VAL A 66 11.88 -17.85 8.12
C VAL A 66 12.70 -18.85 7.30
N SER A 67 13.36 -19.81 7.95
CA SER A 67 14.06 -20.92 7.28
C SER A 67 13.12 -21.88 6.59
N GLN A 68 13.66 -22.77 5.75
CA GLN A 68 12.87 -23.79 5.07
C GLN A 68 12.24 -24.79 6.06
N GLU A 69 12.96 -25.13 7.13
CA GLU A 69 12.47 -26.01 8.19
C GLU A 69 11.33 -25.34 8.99
N GLU A 70 11.52 -24.08 9.36
CA GLU A 70 10.48 -23.30 10.07
C GLU A 70 9.24 -23.08 9.19
N ALA A 71 9.43 -22.79 7.90
CA ALA A 71 8.34 -22.59 6.96
C ALA A 71 7.48 -23.87 6.84
N LEU A 72 8.11 -25.05 6.77
CA LEU A 72 7.39 -26.32 6.73
C LEU A 72 6.59 -26.56 8.02
N GLU A 73 7.17 -26.24 9.18
CA GLU A 73 6.47 -26.36 10.46
C GLU A 73 5.26 -25.40 10.53
N ILE A 74 5.44 -24.14 10.13
CA ILE A 74 4.35 -23.16 10.05
C ILE A 74 3.20 -23.68 9.16
N MET A 75 3.52 -24.24 7.99
CA MET A 75 2.48 -24.78 7.11
C MET A 75 1.77 -25.99 7.72
N ARG A 76 2.50 -26.84 8.46
CA ARG A 76 1.94 -28.04 9.14
C ARG A 76 1.01 -27.71 10.28
N GLN A 77 1.12 -26.53 10.88
CA GLN A 77 0.19 -26.08 11.92
C GLN A 77 -1.26 -25.99 11.40
N ARG A 78 -1.47 -25.65 10.13
CA ARG A 78 -2.82 -25.58 9.51
C ARG A 78 -3.11 -26.68 8.50
N ILE A 79 -2.07 -27.29 7.91
CA ILE A 79 -2.17 -28.39 6.95
C ILE A 79 -1.23 -29.54 7.42
N PRO A 80 -1.67 -30.42 8.34
CA PRO A 80 -0.79 -31.39 8.99
C PRO A 80 -0.06 -32.36 8.05
N ASP A 81 -0.62 -32.61 6.85
CA ASP A 81 -0.04 -33.48 5.83
C ASP A 81 0.86 -32.76 4.82
N MET A 82 1.13 -31.45 5.00
CA MET A 82 2.04 -30.68 4.15
C MET A 82 3.44 -31.32 4.11
N THR A 83 3.93 -31.56 2.90
CA THR A 83 5.24 -32.13 2.62
C THR A 83 6.28 -31.07 2.27
N ALA A 84 7.56 -31.40 2.44
CA ALA A 84 8.66 -30.53 2.02
C ALA A 84 8.67 -30.31 0.50
N GLN A 85 8.22 -31.30 -0.28
CA GLN A 85 8.12 -31.18 -1.73
C GLN A 85 7.02 -30.18 -2.13
N GLU A 86 5.85 -30.21 -1.50
CA GLU A 86 4.79 -29.22 -1.78
C GLU A 86 5.24 -27.79 -1.44
N LEU A 87 5.94 -27.60 -0.31
CA LEU A 87 6.51 -26.28 0.01
C LEU A 87 7.54 -25.83 -1.03
N GLU A 88 8.38 -26.75 -1.51
CA GLU A 88 9.34 -26.46 -2.57
C GLU A 88 8.65 -26.13 -3.90
N GLU A 89 7.54 -26.79 -4.23
CA GLU A 89 6.71 -26.44 -5.39
C GLU A 89 6.10 -25.04 -5.26
N LEU A 90 5.64 -24.66 -4.06
CA LEU A 90 5.17 -23.29 -3.77
C LEU A 90 6.31 -22.26 -3.95
N ARG A 91 7.54 -22.61 -3.59
CA ARG A 91 8.72 -21.74 -3.78
C ARG A 91 9.10 -21.60 -5.25
N LEU A 92 9.17 -22.72 -5.97
CA LEU A 92 9.58 -22.76 -7.38
C LEU A 92 8.53 -22.17 -8.33
N SER A 93 7.25 -22.24 -7.96
CA SER A 93 6.16 -21.51 -8.62
C SER A 93 6.01 -20.07 -8.13
N ASP A 94 6.94 -19.61 -7.28
CA ASP A 94 7.01 -18.28 -6.68
C ASP A 94 5.77 -17.89 -5.84
N LYS A 95 4.86 -18.82 -5.52
CA LYS A 95 3.68 -18.58 -4.67
C LYS A 95 4.06 -18.22 -3.23
N ALA A 96 5.08 -18.87 -2.69
CA ALA A 96 5.67 -18.54 -1.40
C ALA A 96 6.88 -17.61 -1.62
N ASP A 97 6.75 -16.34 -1.20
CA ASP A 97 7.80 -15.34 -1.43
C ASP A 97 9.07 -15.67 -0.62
N TRP A 98 10.21 -15.68 -1.31
CA TRP A 98 11.49 -16.16 -0.81
C TRP A 98 12.65 -15.35 -1.36
N MET A 99 13.76 -15.34 -0.65
CA MET A 99 15.04 -14.75 -1.07
C MET A 99 16.21 -15.55 -0.53
N TYR A 100 17.40 -15.31 -1.07
CA TYR A 100 18.63 -15.71 -0.40
C TYR A 100 18.98 -14.68 0.69
N VAL A 101 19.29 -15.17 1.88
CA VAL A 101 19.90 -14.39 2.96
C VAL A 101 21.09 -15.20 3.46
N GLU A 102 22.29 -14.65 3.32
CA GLU A 102 23.56 -15.32 3.62
C GLU A 102 23.69 -16.69 2.91
N GLY A 103 23.30 -16.73 1.63
CA GLY A 103 23.38 -17.94 0.79
C GLY A 103 22.34 -19.02 1.11
N LYS A 104 21.41 -18.79 2.03
CA LYS A 104 20.33 -19.72 2.40
C LYS A 104 18.98 -19.19 1.94
N VAL A 105 18.10 -20.09 1.51
CA VAL A 105 16.71 -19.74 1.21
C VAL A 105 16.01 -19.33 2.51
N LYS A 106 15.39 -18.16 2.48
CA LYS A 106 14.53 -17.64 3.54
C LYS A 106 13.21 -17.17 2.95
N TYR A 107 12.11 -17.41 3.65
CA TYR A 107 10.78 -16.93 3.31
C TYR A 107 10.49 -15.62 4.03
N ILE A 108 9.65 -14.78 3.42
CA ILE A 108 9.12 -13.60 4.09
C ILE A 108 8.27 -14.02 5.30
N ASP A 109 8.35 -13.30 6.41
CA ASP A 109 7.68 -13.65 7.67
C ASP A 109 6.15 -13.83 7.58
N CYS A 110 5.50 -13.21 6.60
CA CYS A 110 4.05 -13.29 6.35
C CYS A 110 3.67 -14.22 5.18
N PHE A 111 4.58 -15.09 4.73
CA PHE A 111 4.33 -15.94 3.55
C PHE A 111 3.08 -16.81 3.73
N SER A 112 2.88 -17.39 4.92
CA SER A 112 1.76 -18.29 5.20
C SER A 112 0.41 -17.56 5.21
N ASP A 113 0.36 -16.33 5.73
CA ASP A 113 -0.85 -15.50 5.70
C ASP A 113 -1.25 -15.15 4.27
N THR A 114 -0.26 -14.83 3.41
CA THR A 114 -0.51 -14.68 1.96
C THR A 114 -1.11 -15.96 1.37
N LEU A 115 -0.51 -17.11 1.68
CA LEU A 115 -0.93 -18.38 1.12
C LEU A 115 -2.39 -18.73 1.49
N TYR A 116 -2.74 -18.58 2.77
CA TYR A 116 -4.08 -18.88 3.28
C TYR A 116 -5.13 -17.82 2.95
N LYS A 117 -4.72 -16.60 2.56
CA LYS A 117 -5.64 -15.53 2.11
C LYS A 117 -5.97 -15.59 0.62
N THR A 118 -5.08 -16.16 -0.18
CA THR A 118 -5.06 -15.94 -1.65
C THR A 118 -5.37 -17.19 -2.47
N TYR A 119 -5.00 -18.38 -2.00
CA TYR A 119 -5.10 -19.61 -2.78
C TYR A 119 -6.20 -20.55 -2.27
N PRO A 120 -7.30 -20.71 -3.03
CA PRO A 120 -8.40 -21.61 -2.65
C PRO A 120 -7.99 -23.04 -2.35
N GLU A 121 -7.04 -23.57 -3.10
CA GLU A 121 -6.53 -24.92 -2.91
C GLU A 121 -5.82 -25.12 -1.57
N LEU A 122 -5.25 -24.06 -0.98
CA LEU A 122 -4.56 -24.13 0.30
C LEU A 122 -5.52 -23.91 1.47
N TRP A 123 -6.37 -22.88 1.43
CA TRP A 123 -7.30 -22.66 2.54
C TRP A 123 -8.34 -23.77 2.64
N ALA A 124 -8.74 -24.42 1.52
CA ALA A 124 -9.66 -25.55 1.53
C ALA A 124 -9.10 -26.80 2.24
N ARG A 125 -7.77 -26.88 2.41
CA ARG A 125 -7.11 -27.95 3.19
C ARG A 125 -7.03 -27.64 4.69
N THR A 126 -7.24 -26.38 5.08
CA THR A 126 -7.23 -25.99 6.49
C THR A 126 -8.58 -26.32 7.14
N LYS A 127 -8.58 -26.54 8.46
CA LYS A 127 -9.81 -26.78 9.23
C LYS A 127 -10.81 -25.61 9.14
N GLU A 128 -10.28 -24.40 8.99
CA GLU A 128 -11.04 -23.16 9.12
C GLU A 128 -11.56 -22.67 7.75
N GLY A 129 -11.00 -23.17 6.64
CA GLY A 129 -11.37 -22.73 5.30
C GLY A 129 -10.96 -21.28 5.02
N ASP A 130 -11.73 -20.62 4.16
CA ASP A 130 -11.61 -19.18 3.94
C ASP A 130 -12.17 -18.42 5.15
N LYS A 131 -11.30 -17.70 5.85
CA LYS A 131 -11.66 -16.90 7.03
C LYS A 131 -12.22 -15.51 6.70
N SER A 132 -12.26 -15.13 5.43
CA SER A 132 -12.64 -13.78 5.04
C SER A 132 -14.15 -13.55 5.20
N ASP A 133 -14.56 -12.52 5.95
CA ASP A 133 -15.97 -12.14 6.07
C ASP A 133 -16.31 -10.98 5.15
N TYR A 134 -17.07 -11.27 4.10
CA TYR A 134 -17.58 -10.27 3.17
C TYR A 134 -19.10 -10.11 3.22
N ARG A 135 -19.79 -10.64 4.24
CA ARG A 135 -21.27 -10.64 4.29
C ARG A 135 -21.83 -9.22 4.24
N LEU A 136 -21.29 -8.34 5.08
CA LEU A 136 -21.67 -6.92 5.14
C LEU A 136 -21.54 -6.23 3.78
N LEU A 137 -20.40 -6.43 3.11
CA LEU A 137 -20.14 -5.86 1.79
C LEU A 137 -21.02 -6.48 0.71
N GLN A 138 -21.30 -7.78 0.81
CA GLN A 138 -22.18 -8.47 -0.14
C GLN A 138 -23.62 -7.95 -0.04
N GLU A 139 -24.14 -7.81 1.18
CA GLU A 139 -25.47 -7.23 1.44
C GLU A 139 -25.56 -5.78 0.95
N LEU A 140 -24.49 -5.00 1.14
CA LEU A 140 -24.41 -3.65 0.59
C LEU A 140 -24.52 -3.66 -0.94
N VAL A 141 -23.66 -4.41 -1.61
CA VAL A 141 -23.59 -4.49 -3.08
C VAL A 141 -24.89 -5.02 -3.69
N ASP A 142 -25.53 -6.01 -3.08
CA ASP A 142 -26.78 -6.57 -3.61
C ASP A 142 -27.99 -5.62 -3.47
N SER A 143 -27.88 -4.60 -2.62
CA SER A 143 -28.97 -3.70 -2.29
C SER A 143 -28.86 -2.30 -2.91
N VAL A 144 -27.64 -1.87 -3.25
CA VAL A 144 -27.40 -0.50 -3.70
C VAL A 144 -27.90 -0.28 -5.13
N SER A 145 -28.50 0.88 -5.37
CA SER A 145 -28.97 1.32 -6.69
C SER A 145 -28.17 2.51 -7.19
N ASP A 146 -28.04 2.64 -8.51
CA ASP A 146 -27.27 3.73 -9.14
C ASP A 146 -27.75 5.12 -8.68
N GLY A 147 -26.79 5.97 -8.28
CA GLY A 147 -27.05 7.30 -7.70
C GLY A 147 -27.35 7.29 -6.20
N GLN A 148 -27.45 6.14 -5.56
CA GLN A 148 -27.73 6.04 -4.12
C GLN A 148 -26.54 6.47 -3.28
N GLU A 149 -26.83 7.26 -2.24
CA GLU A 149 -25.86 7.60 -1.19
C GLU A 149 -25.82 6.49 -0.13
N ILE A 150 -24.60 6.12 0.27
CA ILE A 150 -24.33 5.16 1.33
C ILE A 150 -23.42 5.85 2.35
N ARG A 151 -23.72 5.68 3.64
CA ARG A 151 -22.97 6.29 4.74
C ARG A 151 -22.55 5.25 5.77
N ALA A 152 -21.40 5.48 6.40
CA ALA A 152 -21.00 4.79 7.62
C ALA A 152 -20.56 5.82 8.65
N HIS A 153 -20.96 5.60 9.90
CA HIS A 153 -20.35 6.24 11.05
C HIS A 153 -19.10 5.45 11.45
N ILE A 154 -18.01 6.15 11.69
CA ILE A 154 -16.73 5.52 12.04
C ILE A 154 -16.14 6.27 13.23
N HIS A 155 -16.18 5.65 14.42
CA HIS A 155 -15.50 6.11 15.63
C HIS A 155 -14.37 5.14 15.98
N ILE A 156 -13.13 5.61 15.89
CA ILE A 156 -11.95 4.79 16.17
C ILE A 156 -10.92 5.52 17.01
N ARG A 157 -10.02 4.75 17.61
CA ARG A 157 -8.81 5.23 18.27
C ARG A 157 -7.57 4.56 17.68
N HIS A 158 -6.64 5.37 17.19
CA HIS A 158 -5.30 4.96 16.79
C HIS A 158 -4.33 5.19 17.95
N ASN A 159 -3.68 4.13 18.43
CA ASN A 159 -2.58 4.21 19.38
C ASN A 159 -1.27 3.81 18.73
N MET A 160 -0.19 4.55 19.00
CA MET A 160 1.17 4.27 18.58
C MET A 160 2.12 4.40 19.77
N ARG A 161 3.12 3.53 19.87
CA ARG A 161 4.16 3.60 20.91
C ARG A 161 5.47 3.00 20.40
N LEU A 162 6.57 3.35 21.06
CA LEU A 162 7.84 2.65 20.86
C LEU A 162 7.83 1.31 21.62
N SER A 163 8.53 0.32 21.07
CA SER A 163 8.84 -0.91 21.79
C SER A 163 9.74 -0.60 22.99
N PRO A 164 9.67 -1.36 24.10
CA PRO A 164 10.45 -1.04 25.29
C PRO A 164 11.97 -0.92 25.05
N ALA A 165 12.50 -1.69 24.10
CA ALA A 165 13.93 -1.66 23.75
C ALA A 165 14.35 -0.43 22.93
N ALA A 166 13.38 0.25 22.31
CA ALA A 166 13.62 1.43 21.47
C ALA A 166 13.45 2.77 22.22
N VAL A 167 12.98 2.72 23.47
CA VAL A 167 12.79 3.91 24.29
C VAL A 167 14.13 4.38 24.84
N GLU A 168 14.51 5.59 24.47
CA GLU A 168 15.69 6.28 24.97
C GLU A 168 15.23 7.41 25.91
N GLU A 169 14.97 7.04 27.17
CA GLU A 169 14.32 7.88 28.18
C GLU A 169 14.91 9.30 28.24
N GLY A 170 14.05 10.31 28.21
CA GLY A 170 14.41 11.72 28.32
C GLY A 170 14.94 12.37 27.03
N ARG A 171 15.26 11.60 25.98
CA ARG A 171 15.64 12.16 24.68
C ARG A 171 14.42 12.77 23.96
N ARG A 172 14.65 13.79 23.14
CA ARG A 172 13.60 14.36 22.27
C ARG A 172 13.20 13.37 21.20
N LEU A 173 11.91 13.04 21.19
CA LEU A 173 11.24 12.17 20.24
C LEU A 173 10.26 12.99 19.43
N PHE A 174 10.31 12.79 18.12
CA PHE A 174 9.42 13.40 17.14
C PHE A 174 8.53 12.29 16.56
N VAL A 175 7.21 12.52 16.55
CA VAL A 175 6.23 11.54 16.10
C VAL A 175 5.25 12.17 15.13
N HIS A 176 4.96 11.48 14.04
CA HIS A 176 3.96 11.83 13.05
C HIS A 176 2.90 10.74 13.01
N MET A 177 1.67 11.03 13.42
CA MET A 177 0.54 10.09 13.29
C MET A 177 -0.41 10.57 12.19
N PRO A 178 -0.85 9.69 11.27
CA PRO A 178 -1.81 10.07 10.24
C PRO A 178 -3.15 10.51 10.83
N VAL A 179 -3.79 11.49 10.20
CA VAL A 179 -5.07 12.05 10.64
C VAL A 179 -5.97 12.34 9.44
N PRO A 180 -7.24 11.90 9.44
CA PRO A 180 -8.16 12.23 8.36
C PRO A 180 -8.42 13.74 8.28
N LYS A 181 -8.94 14.17 7.12
CA LYS A 181 -9.41 15.54 6.86
C LYS A 181 -10.80 15.46 6.23
N GLU A 182 -11.62 16.52 6.37
CA GLU A 182 -12.94 16.60 5.74
C GLU A 182 -12.82 16.80 4.22
N ARG A 183 -12.59 15.70 3.50
CA ARG A 183 -12.47 15.63 2.04
C ARG A 183 -12.83 14.23 1.55
N ASP A 184 -13.02 14.09 0.24
CA ASP A 184 -13.24 12.80 -0.42
C ASP A 184 -14.39 11.97 0.21
N GLY A 185 -15.48 12.63 0.61
CA GLY A 185 -16.66 12.00 1.22
C GLY A 185 -16.63 11.93 2.74
N VAL A 186 -15.53 12.32 3.39
CA VAL A 186 -15.49 12.48 4.86
C VAL A 186 -16.23 13.75 5.25
N GLU A 187 -17.25 13.58 6.10
CA GLU A 187 -18.10 14.63 6.66
C GLU A 187 -18.13 14.50 8.20
N HIS A 188 -18.40 15.60 8.89
CA HIS A 188 -18.57 15.61 10.35
C HIS A 188 -17.37 15.04 11.12
N LEU A 189 -16.15 15.35 10.66
CA LEU A 189 -14.94 14.89 11.33
C LEU A 189 -14.77 15.64 12.66
N GLU A 190 -14.79 14.88 13.75
CA GLU A 190 -14.51 15.38 15.10
C GLU A 190 -13.30 14.65 15.68
N ILE A 191 -12.23 15.40 15.96
CA ILE A 191 -11.09 14.90 16.72
C ILE A 191 -11.41 14.97 18.22
N ILE A 192 -11.82 13.84 18.79
CA ILE A 192 -12.29 13.72 20.18
C ILE A 192 -11.13 13.87 21.17
N ALA A 193 -10.00 13.20 20.91
CA ALA A 193 -8.84 13.27 21.79
C ALA A 193 -7.53 13.07 21.05
N MET A 194 -6.53 13.86 21.45
CA MET A 194 -5.12 13.67 21.08
C MET A 194 -4.28 13.64 22.35
N ARG A 195 -3.47 12.60 22.53
CA ARG A 195 -2.61 12.42 23.71
C ARG A 195 -1.23 11.92 23.28
N PRO A 196 -0.12 12.51 23.77
CA PRO A 196 -0.04 13.77 24.51
C PRO A 196 -0.59 14.95 23.69
N GLU A 197 -0.57 16.16 24.24
CA GLU A 197 -0.94 17.35 23.45
C GLU A 197 0.00 17.46 22.24
N PRO A 198 -0.53 17.56 21.01
CA PRO A 198 0.29 17.66 19.81
C PRO A 198 0.93 19.03 19.72
N MET A 199 2.08 19.10 19.05
CA MET A 199 2.70 20.38 18.73
C MET A 199 1.96 21.04 17.56
N SER A 200 1.68 20.30 16.49
CA SER A 200 0.94 20.83 15.34
C SER A 200 0.12 19.74 14.66
N ILE A 201 -0.80 20.18 13.80
CA ILE A 201 -1.56 19.33 12.89
C ILE A 201 -1.30 19.87 11.49
N ALA A 202 -1.04 18.98 10.53
CA ALA A 202 -0.79 19.35 9.15
C ALA A 202 -1.97 20.19 8.56
N PRO A 203 -1.69 21.09 7.60
CA PRO A 203 -2.71 21.85 6.88
C PRO A 203 -3.78 20.96 6.21
N ASP A 204 -4.94 21.53 5.90
CA ASP A 204 -6.07 20.77 5.32
C ASP A 204 -5.82 20.29 3.89
N ASP A 205 -4.98 21.00 3.14
CA ASP A 205 -4.54 20.63 1.80
C ASP A 205 -3.32 19.70 1.79
N ALA A 206 -2.78 19.34 2.97
CA ALA A 206 -1.66 18.43 3.06
C ALA A 206 -2.02 17.07 2.45
N PRO A 207 -1.20 16.53 1.53
CA PRO A 207 -1.55 15.29 0.84
C PRO A 207 -1.33 14.03 1.69
N GLN A 208 -0.46 14.11 2.69
CA GLN A 208 -0.26 13.12 3.75
C GLN A 208 -0.35 13.81 5.12
N PRO A 209 -1.58 14.09 5.59
CA PRO A 209 -1.81 14.86 6.79
C PRO A 209 -1.42 14.08 8.05
N THR A 210 -0.65 14.71 8.92
CA THR A 210 -0.21 14.12 10.20
C THR A 210 -0.47 15.05 11.38
N VAL A 211 -0.79 14.47 12.54
CA VAL A 211 -0.57 15.10 13.84
C VAL A 211 0.89 14.92 14.22
N TYR A 212 1.55 16.02 14.52
CA TYR A 212 2.95 16.06 14.91
C TYR A 212 3.09 16.26 16.41
N PHE A 213 3.84 15.36 17.05
CA PHE A 213 4.18 15.44 18.46
C PHE A 213 5.68 15.63 18.62
N GLU A 214 6.04 16.47 19.58
CA GLU A 214 7.42 16.61 20.05
C GLU A 214 7.43 16.48 21.56
N THR A 215 8.13 15.47 22.08
CA THR A 215 8.10 15.16 23.51
C THR A 215 9.41 14.51 23.96
N ALA A 216 9.64 14.45 25.27
CA ALA A 216 10.68 13.60 25.83
C ALA A 216 10.17 12.15 25.83
N ALA A 217 10.94 11.22 25.28
CA ALA A 217 10.61 9.80 25.26
C ALA A 217 10.49 9.27 26.69
N LYS A 218 9.42 8.51 26.96
CA LYS A 218 9.19 7.85 28.25
C LYS A 218 8.80 6.40 28.08
N ALA A 219 9.24 5.56 29.00
CA ALA A 219 8.85 4.15 29.04
C ALA A 219 7.32 4.01 29.15
N GLY A 220 6.72 3.23 28.24
CA GLY A 220 5.27 3.03 28.20
C GLY A 220 4.47 4.24 27.69
N GLN A 221 5.11 5.27 27.14
CA GLN A 221 4.44 6.39 26.49
C GLN A 221 3.62 5.91 25.30
N VAL A 222 2.37 6.36 25.23
CA VAL A 222 1.45 6.09 24.12
C VAL A 222 1.04 7.42 23.50
N PHE A 223 1.17 7.47 22.18
CA PHE A 223 0.59 8.50 21.34
C PHE A 223 -0.77 8.00 20.86
N SER A 224 -1.82 8.79 21.03
CA SER A 224 -3.20 8.38 20.82
C SER A 224 -3.95 9.46 20.08
N LEU A 225 -4.69 9.05 19.05
CA LEU A 225 -5.57 9.88 18.26
C LEU A 225 -6.93 9.18 18.21
N GLU A 226 -7.95 9.82 18.78
CA GLU A 226 -9.35 9.37 18.75
C GLU A 226 -10.18 10.36 17.97
N TYR A 227 -10.96 9.85 17.02
CA TYR A 227 -11.85 10.66 16.20
C TYR A 227 -13.08 9.87 15.78
N GLN A 228 -14.11 10.62 15.44
CA GLN A 228 -15.29 10.12 14.76
C GLN A 228 -15.55 10.89 13.48
N LEU A 229 -16.12 10.24 12.49
CA LEU A 229 -16.49 10.83 11.21
C LEU A 229 -17.66 10.07 10.57
N GLU A 230 -18.29 10.69 9.59
CA GLU A 230 -19.12 10.00 8.61
C GLU A 230 -18.37 9.91 7.28
N HIS A 231 -18.36 8.73 6.66
CA HIS A 231 -17.88 8.60 5.29
C HIS A 231 -19.03 8.29 4.35
N LYS A 232 -19.25 9.20 3.41
CA LYS A 232 -20.30 9.16 2.41
C LYS A 232 -19.73 8.79 1.06
N VAL A 233 -20.29 7.74 0.46
CA VAL A 233 -20.01 7.33 -0.91
C VAL A 233 -21.29 7.35 -1.73
N VAL A 234 -21.19 7.76 -3.00
CA VAL A 234 -22.31 7.69 -3.95
C VAL A 234 -22.02 6.55 -4.91
N TYR A 235 -22.89 5.54 -4.91
CA TYR A 235 -22.73 4.43 -5.83
C TYR A 235 -23.03 4.87 -7.26
N ARG A 236 -22.11 4.52 -8.16
CA ARG A 236 -22.20 4.79 -9.59
C ARG A 236 -22.04 3.50 -10.36
N ASP A 237 -23.08 3.16 -11.11
CA ASP A 237 -23.05 2.05 -12.04
C ASP A 237 -22.39 2.51 -13.36
N LEU A 238 -21.07 2.32 -13.45
CA LEU A 238 -20.31 2.73 -14.64
C LEU A 238 -20.73 2.00 -15.92
N SER A 239 -21.49 0.90 -15.83
CA SER A 239 -22.04 0.24 -17.02
C SER A 239 -23.17 1.04 -17.70
N LYS A 240 -23.79 1.99 -16.98
CA LYS A 240 -24.85 2.87 -17.48
C LYS A 240 -24.34 4.18 -18.06
N VAL A 241 -23.06 4.50 -17.88
CA VAL A 241 -22.45 5.72 -18.41
C VAL A 241 -22.35 5.62 -19.93
N ASP A 242 -22.82 6.64 -20.66
CA ASP A 242 -22.76 6.66 -22.12
C ASP A 242 -21.30 6.76 -22.61
N PRO A 243 -20.77 5.75 -23.31
CA PRO A 243 -19.41 5.78 -23.84
C PRO A 243 -19.16 6.93 -24.83
N HIS A 244 -20.20 7.45 -25.50
CA HIS A 244 -20.07 8.57 -26.42
C HIS A 244 -19.80 9.89 -25.71
N GLU A 245 -20.47 10.14 -24.58
CA GLU A 245 -20.22 11.33 -23.75
C GLU A 245 -18.80 11.32 -23.19
N VAL A 246 -18.37 10.15 -22.69
CA VAL A 246 -17.01 9.95 -22.17
C VAL A 246 -15.95 10.19 -23.24
N ALA A 247 -16.17 9.74 -24.48
CA ALA A 247 -15.23 9.92 -25.58
C ALA A 247 -15.17 11.36 -26.10
N ALA A 248 -16.27 12.12 -25.97
CA ALA A 248 -16.36 13.50 -26.46
C ALA A 248 -15.84 14.54 -25.44
N ALA A 249 -15.89 14.23 -24.14
CA ALA A 249 -15.51 15.16 -23.09
C ALA A 249 -13.99 15.31 -22.95
N GLN A 250 -13.54 16.54 -22.66
CA GLN A 250 -12.13 16.85 -22.46
C GLN A 250 -11.72 16.67 -21.00
N ILE A 251 -10.46 16.27 -20.79
CA ILE A 251 -9.84 16.24 -19.46
C ILE A 251 -9.57 17.68 -19.01
N PRO A 252 -10.10 18.13 -17.86
CA PRO A 252 -9.81 19.46 -17.33
C PRO A 252 -8.30 19.64 -17.06
N GLU A 253 -7.78 20.86 -17.28
CA GLU A 253 -6.34 21.14 -17.17
C GLU A 253 -5.75 20.74 -15.81
N ARG A 254 -6.50 20.98 -14.73
CA ARG A 254 -6.10 20.61 -13.36
C ARG A 254 -5.87 19.10 -13.18
N GLU A 255 -6.58 18.27 -13.93
CA GLU A 255 -6.47 16.80 -13.79
C GLU A 255 -5.30 16.25 -14.63
N LYS A 256 -4.79 17.01 -15.60
CA LYS A 256 -3.65 16.58 -16.42
C LYS A 256 -2.36 16.39 -15.62
N ALA A 257 -2.25 17.00 -14.42
CA ALA A 257 -1.16 16.73 -13.50
C ALA A 257 -1.05 15.24 -13.14
N TYR A 258 -2.18 14.51 -13.14
CA TYR A 258 -2.24 13.08 -12.85
C TYR A 258 -2.02 12.19 -14.09
N LEU A 259 -1.39 12.73 -15.15
CA LEU A 259 -0.95 11.96 -16.34
C LEU A 259 0.56 11.72 -16.34
N ALA A 260 1.32 12.38 -15.47
CA ALA A 260 2.77 12.35 -15.49
C ALA A 260 3.35 11.12 -14.76
N GLU A 261 4.59 10.78 -15.13
CA GLU A 261 5.45 9.91 -14.31
C GLU A 261 5.72 10.55 -12.95
N GLU A 262 5.92 9.72 -11.94
CA GLU A 262 6.28 10.10 -10.58
C GLU A 262 7.35 9.13 -10.07
N PRO A 263 8.64 9.40 -10.40
CA PRO A 263 9.75 8.56 -9.98
C PRO A 263 9.89 8.52 -8.44
N PRO A 264 10.41 7.42 -7.88
CA PRO A 264 11.04 6.31 -8.57
C PRO A 264 10.08 5.23 -9.08
N HIS A 265 8.80 5.25 -8.69
CA HIS A 265 7.88 4.12 -8.91
C HIS A 265 6.99 4.25 -10.14
N ILE A 266 6.26 5.36 -10.29
CA ILE A 266 5.37 5.53 -11.44
C ILE A 266 6.25 5.90 -12.64
N ARG A 267 6.65 4.88 -13.40
CA ARG A 267 7.54 4.98 -14.56
C ARG A 267 6.92 4.32 -15.77
N PHE A 268 7.02 4.97 -16.92
CA PHE A 268 6.45 4.50 -18.17
C PHE A 268 7.49 3.70 -18.95
N THR A 269 7.88 2.56 -18.39
CA THR A 269 8.90 1.67 -18.97
C THR A 269 8.42 1.09 -20.31
N PRO A 270 9.33 0.62 -21.18
CA PRO A 270 8.94 -0.04 -22.43
C PRO A 270 7.97 -1.21 -22.22
N TYR A 271 8.17 -2.00 -21.15
CA TYR A 271 7.28 -3.11 -20.82
C TYR A 271 5.88 -2.64 -20.45
N LEU A 272 5.76 -1.66 -19.54
CA LEU A 272 4.45 -1.15 -19.12
C LEU A 272 3.71 -0.43 -20.25
N ARG A 273 4.44 0.26 -21.15
CA ARG A 273 3.85 0.87 -22.36
C ARG A 273 3.32 -0.19 -23.33
N ALA A 274 4.09 -1.25 -23.57
CA ALA A 274 3.65 -2.35 -24.42
C ALA A 274 2.44 -3.07 -23.83
N LEU A 275 2.46 -3.35 -22.51
CA LEU A 275 1.35 -3.96 -21.80
C LEU A 275 0.09 -3.09 -21.87
N ALA A 276 0.18 -1.79 -21.60
CA ALA A 276 -0.97 -0.88 -21.71
C ALA A 276 -1.55 -0.85 -23.12
N ALA A 277 -0.71 -0.79 -24.16
CA ALA A 277 -1.15 -0.83 -25.55
C ALA A 277 -1.80 -2.17 -25.93
N GLU A 278 -1.25 -3.30 -25.47
CA GLU A 278 -1.82 -4.63 -25.71
C GLU A 278 -3.21 -4.77 -25.08
N LEU A 279 -3.35 -4.37 -23.81
CA LEU A 279 -4.60 -4.44 -23.07
C LEU A 279 -5.66 -3.47 -23.61
N ALA A 280 -5.26 -2.27 -24.06
CA ALA A 280 -6.18 -1.32 -24.68
C ALA A 280 -6.60 -1.75 -26.09
N GLY A 281 -5.71 -2.41 -26.85
CA GLY A 281 -5.96 -2.85 -28.21
C GLY A 281 -6.29 -1.68 -29.14
N ARG A 282 -7.51 -1.68 -29.71
CA ARG A 282 -8.03 -0.60 -30.58
C ARG A 282 -9.04 0.30 -29.89
N GLU A 283 -9.32 0.06 -28.61
CA GLU A 283 -10.27 0.87 -27.86
C GLU A 283 -9.71 2.27 -27.65
N THR A 284 -10.58 3.28 -27.75
CA THR A 284 -10.23 4.69 -27.56
C THR A 284 -11.03 5.33 -26.43
N ASN A 285 -12.08 4.66 -25.96
CA ASN A 285 -12.88 5.13 -24.84
C ASN A 285 -12.13 4.89 -23.50
N PRO A 286 -11.85 5.94 -22.71
CA PRO A 286 -11.05 5.82 -21.51
C PRO A 286 -11.69 4.96 -20.42
N LEU A 287 -13.03 4.94 -20.30
CA LEU A 287 -13.72 4.09 -19.33
C LEU A 287 -13.54 2.59 -19.65
N LYS A 288 -13.65 2.23 -20.93
CA LYS A 288 -13.44 0.84 -21.38
C LYS A 288 -11.98 0.40 -21.28
N ILE A 289 -11.05 1.30 -21.58
CA ILE A 289 -9.60 1.04 -21.40
C ILE A 289 -9.30 0.82 -19.91
N ALA A 290 -9.78 1.70 -19.03
CA ALA A 290 -9.61 1.54 -17.58
C ALA A 290 -10.22 0.21 -17.11
N ARG A 291 -11.40 -0.18 -17.62
CA ARG A 291 -12.02 -1.47 -17.31
C ARG A 291 -11.15 -2.64 -17.73
N ALA A 292 -10.56 -2.60 -18.92
CA ALA A 292 -9.66 -3.66 -19.40
C ALA A 292 -8.42 -3.80 -18.50
N PHE A 293 -7.87 -2.69 -18.00
CA PHE A 293 -6.75 -2.72 -17.04
C PHE A 293 -7.18 -3.29 -15.68
N TYR A 294 -8.35 -2.87 -15.17
CA TYR A 294 -8.93 -3.42 -13.94
C TYR A 294 -9.13 -4.94 -14.04
N ASP A 295 -9.76 -5.39 -15.13
CA ASP A 295 -9.99 -6.81 -15.40
C ASP A 295 -8.68 -7.58 -15.51
N TYR A 296 -7.66 -7.04 -16.20
CA TYR A 296 -6.36 -7.69 -16.26
C TYR A 296 -5.76 -7.87 -14.87
N ILE A 297 -5.69 -6.79 -14.09
CA ILE A 297 -5.04 -6.83 -12.76
C ILE A 297 -5.80 -7.79 -11.84
N THR A 298 -7.11 -7.63 -11.70
CA THR A 298 -7.93 -8.41 -10.75
C THR A 298 -8.12 -9.88 -11.13
N THR A 299 -7.82 -10.27 -12.37
CA THR A 299 -8.01 -11.65 -12.85
C THR A 299 -6.72 -12.36 -13.23
N LYS A 300 -5.61 -11.64 -13.38
CA LYS A 300 -4.29 -12.17 -13.75
C LYS A 300 -3.20 -11.92 -12.71
N THR A 301 -3.51 -11.22 -11.62
CA THR A 301 -2.57 -10.91 -10.53
C THR A 301 -3.06 -11.52 -9.22
N ASP A 302 -2.15 -12.10 -8.44
CA ASP A 302 -2.44 -12.61 -7.11
C ASP A 302 -2.23 -11.51 -6.05
N TYR A 303 -3.17 -11.40 -5.10
CA TYR A 303 -2.92 -10.58 -3.92
C TYR A 303 -1.84 -11.22 -3.06
N ARG A 304 -0.75 -10.51 -2.76
CA ARG A 304 0.31 -11.00 -1.89
C ARG A 304 0.90 -9.88 -1.07
N PHE A 305 1.07 -10.09 0.23
CA PHE A 305 1.88 -9.18 1.02
C PHE A 305 3.30 -9.17 0.45
N VAL A 306 3.88 -7.98 0.34
CA VAL A 306 5.25 -7.82 -0.14
C VAL A 306 6.16 -7.33 0.99
N ARG A 307 7.45 -7.41 0.74
CA ARG A 307 8.45 -6.66 1.51
C ARG A 307 8.25 -5.16 1.35
N ASP A 308 8.85 -4.37 2.24
CA ASP A 308 8.73 -2.91 2.27
C ASP A 308 8.96 -2.30 0.88
N TYR A 309 8.09 -1.38 0.49
CA TYR A 309 8.07 -0.81 -0.87
C TYR A 309 9.39 -0.15 -1.28
N CYS A 310 10.17 0.36 -0.32
CA CYS A 310 11.50 0.92 -0.58
C CYS A 310 12.50 -0.09 -1.11
N SER A 311 12.30 -1.38 -0.79
CA SER A 311 13.13 -2.50 -1.25
C SER A 311 12.68 -3.09 -2.60
N ILE A 312 11.75 -2.41 -3.29
CA ILE A 312 11.27 -2.76 -4.63
C ILE A 312 11.51 -1.55 -5.54
N ASP A 313 12.46 -1.64 -6.48
CA ASP A 313 12.91 -0.47 -7.27
C ASP A 313 11.81 0.17 -8.15
N ASN A 314 10.84 -0.60 -8.62
CA ASN A 314 9.72 -0.15 -9.46
C ASN A 314 8.47 -1.00 -9.15
N LEU A 315 7.58 -0.48 -8.30
CA LEU A 315 6.39 -1.22 -7.83
C LEU A 315 5.42 -1.61 -8.97
N PRO A 316 5.00 -0.71 -9.89
CA PRO A 316 4.15 -1.08 -11.03
C PRO A 316 4.74 -2.19 -11.90
N GLU A 317 6.00 -2.06 -12.31
CA GLU A 317 6.65 -3.04 -13.19
C GLU A 317 6.88 -4.37 -12.48
N TYR A 318 7.24 -4.33 -11.18
CA TYR A 318 7.32 -5.51 -10.34
C TYR A 318 5.99 -6.29 -10.34
N CYS A 319 4.86 -5.60 -10.16
CA CYS A 319 3.55 -6.24 -10.21
C CYS A 319 3.25 -6.85 -11.57
N ALA A 320 3.49 -6.09 -12.63
CA ALA A 320 3.16 -6.50 -13.99
C ALA A 320 4.01 -7.69 -14.49
N LEU A 321 5.27 -7.79 -14.07
CA LEU A 321 6.16 -8.91 -14.41
C LEU A 321 5.86 -10.17 -13.59
N ASN A 322 5.68 -10.01 -12.28
CA ASN A 322 5.54 -11.13 -11.35
C ASN A 322 4.07 -11.55 -11.13
N ARG A 323 3.11 -10.78 -11.65
CA ARG A 323 1.66 -11.00 -11.48
C ARG A 323 1.29 -11.16 -10.01
N ARG A 324 1.89 -10.35 -9.15
CA ARG A 324 1.65 -10.34 -7.70
C ARG A 324 1.84 -8.95 -7.09
N GLY A 325 1.13 -8.68 -6.01
CA GLY A 325 1.27 -7.45 -5.22
C GLY A 325 0.16 -7.32 -4.20
N ASP A 326 0.36 -6.49 -3.18
CA ASP A 326 -0.70 -6.13 -2.22
C ASP A 326 -1.58 -4.99 -2.78
N CYS A 327 -2.43 -4.41 -1.95
CA CYS A 327 -3.39 -3.37 -2.34
C CYS A 327 -2.70 -2.19 -3.02
N GLY A 328 -1.66 -1.66 -2.40
CA GLY A 328 -0.92 -0.55 -2.96
C GLY A 328 -0.13 -0.86 -4.23
N VAL A 329 0.57 -2.00 -4.30
CA VAL A 329 1.30 -2.36 -5.53
C VAL A 329 0.34 -2.54 -6.71
N GLN A 330 -0.82 -3.16 -6.50
CA GLN A 330 -1.83 -3.32 -7.55
C GLN A 330 -2.46 -1.97 -7.96
N ALA A 331 -2.74 -1.09 -6.99
CA ALA A 331 -3.24 0.26 -7.28
C ALA A 331 -2.22 1.07 -8.10
N LEU A 332 -0.92 0.99 -7.78
CA LEU A 332 0.14 1.65 -8.55
C LEU A 332 0.24 1.11 -9.98
N LEU A 333 0.10 -0.19 -10.19
CA LEU A 333 0.05 -0.75 -11.54
C LEU A 333 -1.14 -0.19 -12.33
N PHE A 334 -2.34 -0.19 -11.74
CA PHE A 334 -3.54 0.37 -12.38
C PHE A 334 -3.37 1.85 -12.73
N ILE A 335 -2.88 2.65 -11.79
CA ILE A 335 -2.58 4.08 -12.00
C ILE A 335 -1.60 4.24 -13.15
N THR A 336 -0.50 3.48 -13.15
CA THR A 336 0.55 3.62 -14.17
C THR A 336 0.04 3.26 -15.57
N LEU A 337 -0.74 2.17 -15.72
CA LEU A 337 -1.34 1.82 -17.00
C LEU A 337 -2.34 2.88 -17.47
N CYS A 338 -3.18 3.40 -16.56
CA CYS A 338 -4.10 4.50 -16.86
C CYS A 338 -3.36 5.74 -17.36
N ARG A 339 -2.31 6.19 -16.64
CA ARG A 339 -1.53 7.37 -17.03
C ARG A 339 -0.84 7.19 -18.38
N ILE A 340 -0.28 6.00 -18.65
CA ILE A 340 0.28 5.64 -19.96
C ILE A 340 -0.76 5.77 -21.08
N ALA A 341 -1.99 5.35 -20.82
CA ALA A 341 -3.11 5.43 -21.76
C ALA A 341 -3.76 6.82 -21.86
N GLY A 342 -3.24 7.83 -21.15
CA GLY A 342 -3.79 9.18 -21.18
C GLY A 342 -5.01 9.38 -20.26
N ILE A 343 -5.23 8.48 -19.30
CA ILE A 343 -6.31 8.55 -18.31
C ILE A 343 -5.73 9.08 -16.99
N PRO A 344 -6.16 10.25 -16.50
CA PRO A 344 -5.68 10.75 -15.22
C PRO A 344 -6.01 9.77 -14.10
N ALA A 345 -5.00 9.40 -13.32
CA ALA A 345 -5.17 8.46 -12.22
C ALA A 345 -4.30 8.85 -11.03
N LYS A 346 -4.82 8.72 -9.81
CA LYS A 346 -4.14 9.11 -8.59
C LYS A 346 -4.33 8.10 -7.47
N TRP A 347 -3.41 8.17 -6.52
CA TRP A 347 -3.37 7.34 -5.33
C TRP A 347 -4.31 7.87 -4.27
N GLN A 348 -4.95 6.96 -3.53
CA GLN A 348 -5.57 7.27 -2.26
C GLN A 348 -5.30 6.13 -1.29
N SER A 349 -5.02 6.45 -0.03
CA SER A 349 -4.88 5.44 1.01
C SER A 349 -5.30 5.95 2.37
N GLY A 350 -5.47 5.02 3.30
CA GLY A 350 -5.83 5.30 4.67
C GLY A 350 -6.20 4.01 5.36
N LEU A 351 -7.44 3.89 5.85
CA LEU A 351 -7.89 2.71 6.58
C LEU A 351 -9.11 2.05 5.94
N ASP A 352 -9.17 0.74 6.07
CA ASP A 352 -10.36 -0.09 5.89
C ASP A 352 -10.94 -0.40 7.27
N ALA A 353 -11.93 0.38 7.69
CA ALA A 353 -12.50 0.40 9.03
C ALA A 353 -13.88 -0.28 9.05
N LYS A 354 -13.89 -1.61 8.90
CA LYS A 354 -15.11 -2.42 9.04
C LYS A 354 -15.36 -2.69 10.53
N PRO A 355 -16.63 -2.93 10.94
CA PRO A 355 -16.93 -3.26 12.33
C PRO A 355 -16.08 -4.42 12.85
N GLY A 356 -15.32 -4.18 13.92
CA GLY A 356 -14.41 -5.14 14.54
C GLY A 356 -13.10 -5.43 13.80
N ASP A 357 -12.85 -4.83 12.64
CA ASP A 357 -11.66 -5.04 11.80
C ASP A 357 -11.22 -3.74 11.11
N VAL A 358 -10.22 -3.09 11.69
CA VAL A 358 -9.62 -1.86 11.18
C VAL A 358 -8.18 -2.14 10.78
N GLY A 359 -7.87 -1.95 9.50
CA GLY A 359 -6.54 -2.15 8.95
C GLY A 359 -6.16 -1.12 7.89
N GLU A 360 -4.92 -1.17 7.45
CA GLU A 360 -4.39 -0.32 6.39
C GLU A 360 -4.94 -0.72 5.03
N HIS A 361 -5.16 0.26 4.16
CA HIS A 361 -5.61 -0.02 2.80
C HIS A 361 -5.34 1.10 1.79
N ASP A 362 -5.04 0.67 0.57
CA ASP A 362 -4.74 1.52 -0.57
C ASP A 362 -5.65 1.20 -1.75
N TRP A 363 -6.00 2.23 -2.50
CA TRP A 363 -6.77 2.08 -3.72
C TRP A 363 -6.39 3.15 -4.75
N ALA A 364 -6.88 2.96 -5.97
CA ALA A 364 -6.70 3.91 -7.04
C ALA A 364 -7.95 4.75 -7.24
N MET A 365 -7.76 5.97 -7.73
CA MET A 365 -8.81 6.74 -8.37
C MET A 365 -8.42 7.05 -9.80
N PHE A 366 -9.39 7.11 -10.70
CA PHE A 366 -9.20 7.46 -12.10
C PHE A 366 -10.29 8.42 -12.56
N TYR A 367 -9.93 9.30 -13.49
CA TYR A 367 -10.84 10.33 -13.98
C TYR A 367 -11.54 9.83 -15.25
N VAL A 368 -12.86 9.76 -15.19
CA VAL A 368 -13.72 9.44 -16.33
C VAL A 368 -14.36 10.74 -16.81
N PRO A 369 -14.07 11.20 -18.05
CA PRO A 369 -14.76 12.37 -18.62
C PRO A 369 -16.28 12.21 -18.53
N SER A 370 -17.02 13.29 -18.30
CA SER A 370 -18.46 13.35 -17.98
C SER A 370 -18.91 12.81 -16.61
N VAL A 371 -18.09 12.00 -15.92
CA VAL A 371 -18.42 11.43 -14.59
C VAL A 371 -17.62 12.09 -13.47
N GLY A 372 -16.35 12.40 -13.70
CA GLY A 372 -15.40 12.87 -12.69
C GLY A 372 -14.49 11.76 -12.16
N TRP A 373 -13.99 11.93 -10.93
CA TRP A 373 -13.18 10.91 -10.27
C TRP A 373 -14.05 9.71 -9.85
N ALA A 374 -13.60 8.52 -10.23
CA ALA A 374 -14.16 7.24 -9.83
C ALA A 374 -13.07 6.41 -9.14
N HIS A 375 -13.49 5.44 -8.32
CA HIS A 375 -12.57 4.61 -7.54
C HIS A 375 -12.28 3.28 -8.25
N ALA A 376 -11.12 2.70 -8.01
CA ALA A 376 -10.80 1.33 -8.37
C ALA A 376 -10.08 0.65 -7.19
N ASP A 377 -10.76 -0.29 -6.54
CA ASP A 377 -10.13 -1.14 -5.53
C ASP A 377 -9.77 -2.50 -6.14
N LEU A 378 -8.50 -2.62 -6.54
CA LEU A 378 -7.97 -3.79 -7.23
C LEU A 378 -7.88 -4.99 -6.29
N SER A 379 -7.60 -4.75 -5.02
CA SER A 379 -7.42 -5.82 -4.03
C SER A 379 -8.73 -6.48 -3.62
N TYR A 380 -9.75 -5.69 -3.30
CA TYR A 380 -11.09 -6.18 -3.03
C TYR A 380 -11.74 -6.71 -4.31
N GLY A 381 -11.46 -6.09 -5.46
CA GLY A 381 -11.80 -6.59 -6.78
C GLY A 381 -11.29 -8.01 -7.04
N GLY A 382 -9.98 -8.20 -6.96
CA GLY A 382 -9.33 -9.50 -7.16
C GLY A 382 -9.80 -10.55 -6.16
N SER A 383 -9.93 -10.18 -4.88
CA SER A 383 -10.50 -11.05 -3.85
C SER A 383 -11.92 -11.50 -4.20
N SER A 384 -12.75 -10.59 -4.71
CA SER A 384 -14.12 -10.89 -5.15
C SER A 384 -14.14 -11.83 -6.36
N TYR A 385 -13.24 -11.62 -7.32
CA TYR A 385 -13.10 -12.49 -8.50
C TYR A 385 -12.74 -13.93 -8.10
N VAL A 386 -11.70 -14.10 -7.26
CA VAL A 386 -11.24 -15.42 -6.80
C VAL A 386 -12.35 -16.19 -6.07
N ARG A 387 -13.21 -15.47 -5.35
CA ARG A 387 -14.37 -16.03 -4.62
C ARG A 387 -15.63 -16.17 -5.46
N GLY A 388 -15.57 -15.86 -6.76
CA GLY A 388 -16.73 -15.93 -7.67
C GLY A 388 -17.81 -14.87 -7.43
N ALA A 389 -17.55 -13.85 -6.60
CA ALA A 389 -18.48 -12.78 -6.26
C ALA A 389 -18.49 -11.69 -7.35
N ARG A 390 -19.04 -12.01 -8.52
CA ARG A 390 -18.98 -11.16 -9.74
C ARG A 390 -19.57 -9.77 -9.58
N LYS A 391 -20.73 -9.64 -8.94
CA LYS A 391 -21.32 -8.32 -8.67
C LYS A 391 -20.42 -7.44 -7.82
N ARG A 392 -19.77 -8.03 -6.81
CA ARG A 392 -18.84 -7.30 -5.93
C ARG A 392 -17.54 -6.95 -6.65
N TRP A 393 -17.06 -7.83 -7.53
CA TRP A 393 -15.96 -7.53 -8.44
C TRP A 393 -16.30 -6.35 -9.36
N ASP A 394 -17.49 -6.33 -9.96
CA ASP A 394 -17.93 -5.20 -10.78
C ASP A 394 -18.12 -3.90 -9.97
N PHE A 395 -18.62 -3.99 -8.73
CA PHE A 395 -18.79 -2.85 -7.83
C PHE A 395 -17.46 -2.09 -7.60
N PHE A 396 -16.37 -2.82 -7.33
CA PHE A 396 -15.06 -2.22 -7.04
C PHE A 396 -14.36 -1.62 -8.28
N PHE A 397 -14.98 -1.68 -9.45
CA PHE A 397 -14.63 -0.84 -10.60
C PHE A 397 -15.61 0.35 -10.70
N GLY A 398 -15.23 1.43 -10.05
CA GLY A 398 -15.98 2.69 -10.00
C GLY A 398 -16.28 3.15 -8.58
N ASN A 399 -16.28 2.23 -7.61
CA ASN A 399 -16.77 2.46 -6.27
C ASN A 399 -15.84 1.91 -5.19
N ILE A 400 -16.01 2.44 -3.98
CA ILE A 400 -15.55 1.91 -2.71
C ILE A 400 -16.75 1.84 -1.77
N ASP A 401 -16.66 0.99 -0.75
CA ASP A 401 -17.64 0.92 0.32
C ASP A 401 -17.48 2.10 1.32
N PRO A 402 -18.49 2.42 2.14
CA PRO A 402 -18.42 3.55 3.06
C PRO A 402 -17.48 3.32 4.25
N TYR A 403 -16.92 2.11 4.45
CA TYR A 403 -16.06 1.80 5.60
C TYR A 403 -14.61 2.23 5.41
N ARG A 404 -14.31 3.00 4.35
CA ARG A 404 -12.98 3.57 4.12
C ARG A 404 -12.78 4.87 4.86
N ILE A 405 -11.61 5.06 5.45
CA ILE A 405 -11.16 6.38 5.92
C ILE A 405 -10.07 6.86 4.97
N PRO A 406 -10.38 7.74 4.00
CA PRO A 406 -9.37 8.34 3.15
C PRO A 406 -8.52 9.32 3.97
N ILE A 407 -7.23 9.05 4.10
CA ILE A 407 -6.27 9.90 4.82
C ILE A 407 -5.38 10.60 3.81
N ASN A 408 -4.71 9.81 2.96
CA ASN A 408 -3.70 10.27 2.02
C ASN A 408 -4.29 10.38 0.62
N ASN A 409 -4.05 11.49 -0.06
CA ASN A 409 -4.50 11.72 -1.46
C ASN A 409 -3.33 11.91 -2.43
N GLY A 410 -2.11 11.63 -1.96
CA GLY A 410 -0.88 11.70 -2.74
C GLY A 410 0.06 10.56 -2.37
N PHE A 411 0.59 9.90 -3.39
CA PHE A 411 1.64 8.91 -3.25
C PHE A 411 2.97 9.61 -2.99
N GLN A 412 3.72 9.10 -2.02
CA GLN A 412 5.08 9.53 -1.73
C GLN A 412 5.19 11.05 -1.53
N LYS A 413 4.52 11.56 -0.49
CA LYS A 413 4.57 12.98 -0.10
C LYS A 413 5.25 13.19 1.25
N GLU A 414 5.82 14.38 1.37
CA GLU A 414 6.48 14.83 2.59
C GLU A 414 5.47 15.24 3.66
N PHE A 415 5.87 15.15 4.93
CA PHE A 415 5.07 15.61 6.06
C PHE A 415 5.26 17.10 6.32
N ASP A 416 4.36 17.65 7.12
CA ASP A 416 4.49 18.99 7.70
C ASP A 416 4.40 18.91 9.24
N PRO A 417 5.51 19.14 9.98
CA PRO A 417 6.86 19.40 9.48
C PRO A 417 7.52 18.16 8.86
N PRO A 418 8.55 18.32 8.00
CA PRO A 418 9.23 17.19 7.39
C PRO A 418 10.02 16.38 8.44
N LYS A 419 10.13 15.06 8.21
CA LYS A 419 11.05 14.21 8.97
C LYS A 419 12.50 14.50 8.58
N ARG A 420 13.40 14.33 9.54
CA ARG A 420 14.86 14.55 9.38
C ARG A 420 15.56 13.28 8.93
N HIS A 421 15.04 12.13 9.34
CA HIS A 421 15.56 10.82 9.02
C HIS A 421 14.64 10.10 8.05
N TRP A 422 15.08 8.93 7.61
CA TRP A 422 14.33 8.14 6.66
C TRP A 422 12.92 7.84 7.14
N ARG A 423 11.98 7.96 6.21
CA ARG A 423 10.60 7.53 6.41
C ARG A 423 10.58 6.00 6.42
N ILE A 424 9.99 5.39 7.44
CA ILE A 424 9.84 3.91 7.44
C ILE A 424 8.92 3.48 6.32
N ASP A 425 7.90 4.30 6.07
CA ASP A 425 6.98 4.18 4.96
C ASP A 425 6.93 5.53 4.21
N PRO A 426 7.86 5.76 3.26
CA PRO A 426 7.90 7.00 2.51
C PRO A 426 6.70 7.17 1.57
N TYR A 427 5.80 6.18 1.46
CA TYR A 427 4.78 6.12 0.42
C TYR A 427 3.45 6.68 0.88
N ASP A 428 2.97 6.36 2.09
CA ASP A 428 1.74 6.96 2.59
C ASP A 428 1.53 7.02 4.10
N ASN A 429 2.29 6.30 4.93
CA ASN A 429 2.22 6.39 6.39
C ASN A 429 0.81 6.19 6.93
N GLN A 430 0.36 4.95 6.96
CA GLN A 430 -0.95 4.61 7.55
C GLN A 430 -0.88 4.43 9.07
N CYS A 431 0.28 4.09 9.64
CA CYS A 431 0.42 3.61 11.03
C CYS A 431 1.20 4.54 11.96
N GLY A 432 1.69 5.66 11.45
CA GLY A 432 2.55 6.59 12.17
C GLY A 432 4.03 6.31 11.99
N GLU A 433 4.85 7.32 12.25
CA GLU A 433 6.30 7.23 12.22
C GLU A 433 6.93 8.03 13.36
N ALA A 434 8.15 7.66 13.74
CA ALA A 434 8.89 8.37 14.77
C ALA A 434 10.38 8.50 14.43
N GLU A 435 11.04 9.47 15.07
CA GLU A 435 12.49 9.67 15.00
C GLU A 435 13.04 10.37 16.25
N TYR A 436 14.29 10.09 16.58
CA TYR A 436 15.10 10.91 17.47
C TYR A 436 15.88 11.94 16.65
N GLU A 437 16.58 12.85 17.33
CA GLU A 437 17.39 13.88 16.66
C GLU A 437 18.47 13.31 15.72
N ASP A 438 19.05 12.14 16.04
CA ASP A 438 20.18 11.53 15.34
C ASP A 438 19.86 10.24 14.58
N ARG A 439 18.64 9.69 14.72
CA ARG A 439 18.20 8.49 13.97
C ARG A 439 16.69 8.38 13.83
N GLY A 440 16.24 7.67 12.79
CA GLY A 440 14.85 7.21 12.66
C GLY A 440 14.53 6.02 13.56
N ILE A 441 13.26 5.87 13.93
CA ILE A 441 12.71 4.66 14.53
C ILE A 441 12.35 3.69 13.41
N THR A 442 12.72 2.42 13.54
CA THR A 442 12.40 1.37 12.57
C THR A 442 11.03 0.74 12.81
N VAL A 443 10.49 0.02 11.80
CA VAL A 443 9.20 -0.69 11.92
C VAL A 443 9.18 -1.65 13.13
N LYS A 444 10.29 -2.33 13.43
CA LYS A 444 10.40 -3.27 14.58
C LYS A 444 10.44 -2.57 15.94
N GLU A 445 10.80 -1.30 15.95
CA GLU A 445 10.87 -0.47 17.14
C GLU A 445 9.53 0.22 17.46
N MET A 446 8.53 0.09 16.58
CA MET A 446 7.23 0.72 16.72
C MET A 446 6.12 -0.33 16.87
N VAL A 447 5.13 -0.02 17.69
CA VAL A 447 3.92 -0.82 17.87
C VAL A 447 2.72 0.10 17.77
N TYR A 448 1.73 -0.26 16.99
CA TYR A 448 0.50 0.49 16.84
C TYR A 448 -0.73 -0.42 16.91
N GLN A 449 -1.88 0.19 17.13
CA GLN A 449 -3.16 -0.49 17.21
C GLN A 449 -4.30 0.47 16.87
N TYR A 450 -5.22 0.03 16.03
CA TYR A 450 -6.55 0.64 15.88
C TYR A 450 -7.55 -0.06 16.79
N THR A 451 -8.41 0.72 17.43
CA THR A 451 -9.52 0.24 18.25
C THR A 451 -10.81 0.78 17.66
N ASP A 452 -11.71 -0.12 17.26
CA ASP A 452 -13.09 0.21 16.95
C ASP A 452 -13.81 0.62 18.25
N LEU A 453 -14.33 1.85 18.29
CA LEU A 453 -15.12 2.39 19.39
C LEU A 453 -16.60 2.53 19.04
N GLY A 454 -16.96 2.31 17.76
CA GLY A 454 -18.30 2.53 17.22
C GLY A 454 -18.27 2.68 15.70
N ILE A 455 -18.24 1.57 14.97
CA ILE A 455 -18.42 1.56 13.52
C ILE A 455 -19.79 0.97 13.17
N GLU A 456 -20.61 1.74 12.45
CA GLU A 456 -21.95 1.32 12.04
C GLU A 456 -22.37 1.88 10.68
N SER A 457 -23.21 1.14 9.96
CA SER A 457 -23.85 1.69 8.76
C SER A 457 -24.89 2.72 9.18
N ILE A 458 -24.80 3.92 8.62
CA ILE A 458 -25.91 4.88 8.66
C ILE A 458 -26.76 4.59 7.42
N GLU A 459 -28.08 4.74 7.53
CA GLU A 459 -29.13 4.39 6.58
C GLU A 459 -28.80 4.56 5.07
N LYS A 460 -29.51 3.77 4.24
CA LYS A 460 -29.56 3.91 2.78
C LYS A 460 -30.57 5.00 2.42
N GLY A 461 -30.09 6.19 2.07
CA GLY A 461 -30.92 7.30 1.58
C GLY A 461 -31.60 7.00 0.26
#